data_AF-A0AAW4P9Z3-F1
#
_entry.id   AF-A0AAW4P9Z3-F1
#
_cell.length_a   1.000
_cell.length_b   1.000
_cell.length_c   1.000
_cell.angle_alpha   90.00
_cell.angle_beta   90.00
_cell.angle_gamma   90.00
#
_symmetry.space_group_name_H-M   'P 1'
#
loop_
_entity.id
_entity.type
_entity.pdbx_description
1 polymer ?
#
loop_
_entity_poly.entity_id
_entity_poly.type
_entity_poly.pdbx_seq_one_letter_code
_entity_poly.pdbx_strand_id
1 'polypeptide(L)'
;MDLRVIDKSDTELSLEIAGEDHTFMNVIKGALLETEGVTAATYDVNPEQSGGQTDPVLTVKTEEAVDALDALEDGTDRVIEKADDFTAAFESAA
;
A
#
# COMPACT_ATOMS: atom_id res chain seq x y z
N MET A 1 -2.18 1.96 -13.85
CA MET A 1 -1.28 1.38 -12.87
C MET A 1 -0.49 0.26 -13.51
N ASP A 2 0.84 0.32 -13.40
CA ASP A 2 1.74 -0.79 -13.71
C ASP A 2 2.56 -1.13 -12.45
N LEU A 3 2.66 -2.41 -12.11
CA LEU A 3 3.31 -2.88 -10.88
C LEU A 3 4.62 -3.59 -11.19
N ARG A 4 5.68 -3.25 -10.46
CA ARG A 4 6.97 -3.91 -10.56
C ARG A 4 7.53 -4.22 -9.18
N VAL A 5 7.89 -5.49 -8.96
CA VAL A 5 8.61 -5.91 -7.76
C VAL A 5 10.05 -5.39 -7.83
N ILE A 6 10.44 -4.63 -6.82
CA ILE A 6 11.81 -4.12 -6.63
C ILE A 6 12.60 -5.06 -5.73
N ASP A 7 11.99 -5.46 -4.62
CA ASP A 7 12.56 -6.41 -3.66
C ASP A 7 11.46 -7.27 -3.05
N LYS A 8 11.79 -8.53 -2.74
CA LYS A 8 10.88 -9.47 -2.08
C LYS A 8 11.65 -10.43 -1.19
N SER A 9 11.20 -10.53 0.05
CA SER A 9 11.49 -11.60 1.00
C SER A 9 10.18 -12.04 1.69
N ASP A 10 10.27 -12.99 2.61
CA ASP A 10 9.10 -13.49 3.34
C ASP A 10 8.43 -12.35 4.16
N THR A 11 9.22 -11.46 4.76
CA THR A 11 8.72 -10.42 5.68
C THR A 11 8.88 -8.99 5.17
N GLU A 12 9.30 -8.81 3.91
CA GLU A 12 9.48 -7.50 3.30
C GLU A 12 9.18 -7.54 1.80
N LEU A 13 8.41 -6.56 1.33
CA LEU A 13 8.07 -6.39 -0.07
C LEU A 13 8.21 -4.92 -0.45
N SER A 14 8.93 -4.67 -1.56
CA SER A 14 9.01 -3.35 -2.17
C SER A 14 8.50 -3.36 -3.61
N LEU A 15 7.56 -2.47 -3.92
CA LEU A 15 6.88 -2.36 -5.21
C LEU A 15 6.99 -0.95 -5.76
N GLU A 16 7.39 -0.84 -7.03
CA GLU A 16 7.19 0.36 -7.82
C GLU A 16 5.78 0.32 -8.43
N ILE A 17 5.02 1.40 -8.25
CA ILE A 17 3.60 1.50 -8.64
C ILE A 17 3.45 2.67 -9.62
N ALA A 18 3.72 2.42 -10.90
CA ALA A 18 3.70 3.48 -11.90
C ALA A 18 2.29 3.95 -12.22
N GLY A 19 2.15 5.26 -12.41
CA GLY A 19 0.88 5.92 -12.72
C GLY A 19 0.00 6.24 -11.51
N GLU A 20 0.51 6.08 -10.28
CA GLU A 20 -0.15 6.50 -9.05
C GLU A 20 0.60 7.66 -8.37
N ASP A 21 -0.11 8.41 -7.52
CA ASP A 21 0.43 9.54 -6.76
C ASP A 21 0.12 9.44 -5.25
N HIS A 22 0.44 10.51 -4.50
CA HIS A 22 0.21 10.59 -3.06
C HIS A 22 -1.23 10.26 -2.62
N THR A 23 -2.23 10.41 -3.49
CA THR A 23 -3.63 10.11 -3.19
C THR A 23 -3.78 8.61 -2.91
N PHE A 24 -3.49 7.77 -3.90
CA PHE A 24 -3.55 6.32 -3.75
C PHE A 24 -2.53 5.84 -2.73
N MET A 25 -1.30 6.35 -2.81
CA MET A 25 -0.21 5.92 -1.94
C MET A 25 -0.47 6.18 -0.45
N ASN A 26 -1.12 7.30 -0.08
CA ASN A 26 -1.50 7.54 1.31
C ASN A 26 -2.62 6.61 1.80
N VAL A 27 -3.57 6.27 0.93
CA VAL A 27 -4.67 5.36 1.27
C VAL A 27 -4.14 3.96 1.52
N ILE A 28 -3.38 3.39 0.60
CA ILE A 28 -2.83 2.03 0.76
C ILE A 28 -1.85 1.95 1.94
N LYS A 29 -0.97 2.95 2.11
CA LYS A 29 -0.10 3.04 3.29
C LYS A 29 -0.90 3.04 4.59
N GLY A 30 -1.97 3.83 4.65
CA GLY A 30 -2.83 3.90 5.84
C GLY A 30 -3.53 2.57 6.13
N ALA A 31 -4.02 1.89 5.09
CA ALA A 31 -4.63 0.57 5.24
C ALA A 31 -3.62 -0.48 5.72
N LEU A 32 -2.41 -0.52 5.14
CA LEU A 32 -1.35 -1.44 5.54
C LEU A 32 -0.91 -1.21 6.99
N LEU A 33 -0.81 0.03 7.45
CA LEU A 33 -0.49 0.34 8.85
C LEU A 33 -1.58 -0.11 9.85
N GLU A 34 -2.78 -0.40 9.36
CA GLU A 34 -3.88 -0.95 10.15
C GLU A 34 -4.07 -2.47 9.95
N THR A 35 -3.31 -3.09 9.06
CA THR A 35 -3.33 -4.54 8.80
C THR A 35 -2.57 -5.28 9.90
N GLU A 36 -3.14 -6.37 10.39
CA GLU A 36 -2.54 -7.18 11.45
C GLU A 36 -1.18 -7.75 11.00
N GLY A 37 -0.18 -7.71 11.89
CA GLY A 37 1.16 -8.21 11.60
C GLY A 37 2.02 -7.32 10.69
N VAL A 38 1.52 -6.19 10.20
CA VAL A 38 2.36 -5.18 9.54
C VAL A 38 3.11 -4.38 10.60
N THR A 39 4.44 -4.38 10.53
CA THR A 39 5.31 -3.63 11.45
C THR A 39 5.71 -2.27 10.90
N ALA A 40 5.76 -2.13 9.57
CA ALA A 40 6.00 -0.86 8.91
C ALA A 40 5.39 -0.85 7.50
N ALA A 41 4.82 0.28 7.11
CA ALA A 41 4.47 0.57 5.73
C ALA A 41 4.81 2.03 5.40
N THR A 42 5.50 2.25 4.29
CA THR A 42 5.89 3.58 3.82
C THR A 42 5.92 3.60 2.31
N TYR A 43 5.91 4.79 1.72
CA TYR A 43 6.25 4.94 0.32
C TYR A 43 7.17 6.15 0.14
N ASP A 44 7.98 6.12 -0.91
CA ASP A 44 8.77 7.25 -1.37
C ASP A 44 8.26 7.74 -2.73
N VAL A 45 8.14 9.06 -2.87
CA VAL A 45 7.93 9.78 -4.14
C VAL A 45 8.87 10.98 -4.08
N ASN A 46 10.15 10.78 -4.40
CA ASN A 46 11.12 11.88 -4.37
C ASN A 46 12.07 11.86 -5.57
N PRO A 47 11.81 12.66 -6.61
CA PRO A 47 12.68 12.69 -7.78
C PRO A 47 14.09 13.24 -7.49
N GLU A 48 14.28 14.06 -6.46
CA GLU A 48 15.59 14.65 -6.14
C GLU A 48 16.48 13.74 -5.29
N GLN A 49 15.91 12.97 -4.37
CA GLN A 49 16.65 12.03 -3.52
C GLN A 49 16.79 10.64 -4.15
N SER A 50 15.95 10.33 -5.13
CA SER A 50 15.90 9.01 -5.80
C SER A 50 16.60 8.98 -7.16
N GLY A 51 17.40 10.01 -7.49
CA GLY A 51 18.13 10.08 -8.76
C GLY A 51 17.23 10.20 -10.01
N GLY A 52 16.05 10.81 -9.88
CA GLY A 52 15.08 11.00 -10.97
C GLY A 52 13.90 10.02 -10.99
N GLN A 53 13.77 9.13 -10.00
CA GLN A 53 12.59 8.26 -9.85
C GLN A 53 11.33 9.10 -9.61
N THR A 54 10.36 9.03 -10.52
CA THR A 54 9.09 9.75 -10.41
C THR A 54 7.95 8.88 -9.89
N ASP A 55 8.02 7.57 -10.15
CA ASP A 55 6.99 6.63 -9.73
C ASP A 55 7.17 6.23 -8.26
N PRO A 56 6.07 6.10 -7.50
CA PRO A 56 6.12 5.75 -6.08
C PRO A 56 6.70 4.35 -5.87
N VAL A 57 7.52 4.22 -4.83
CA VAL A 57 7.97 2.92 -4.32
C VAL A 57 7.34 2.69 -2.96
N LEU A 58 6.44 1.71 -2.87
CA LEU A 58 5.85 1.22 -1.63
C LEU A 58 6.79 0.19 -1.00
N THR A 59 7.01 0.28 0.31
CA THR A 59 7.68 -0.76 1.09
C THR A 59 6.79 -1.15 2.27
N VAL A 60 6.56 -2.45 2.44
CA VAL A 60 5.88 -3.05 3.58
C VAL A 60 6.80 -4.05 4.26
N LYS A 61 6.80 -4.04 5.60
CA LYS A 61 7.48 -5.02 6.45
C LYS A 61 6.49 -5.62 7.44
N THR A 62 6.64 -6.90 7.71
CA THR A 62 5.73 -7.67 8.57
C THR A 62 6.49 -8.30 9.74
N GLU A 63 5.74 -8.89 10.66
CA GLU A 63 6.27 -9.81 11.65
C GLU A 63 6.73 -11.13 11.00
N GLU A 64 7.62 -11.88 11.67
CA GLU A 64 8.22 -13.11 11.10
C GLU A 64 7.20 -14.18 10.67
N ALA A 65 6.01 -14.20 11.27
CA ALA A 65 4.97 -15.19 10.98
C ALA A 65 3.98 -14.76 9.88
N VAL A 66 4.14 -13.57 9.31
CA VAL A 66 3.20 -12.97 8.35
C VAL A 66 3.93 -12.71 7.04
N ASP A 67 3.45 -13.31 5.95
CA ASP A 67 4.02 -13.09 4.62
C ASP A 67 3.70 -11.66 4.14
N ALA A 68 4.71 -10.97 3.60
CA ALA A 68 4.57 -9.58 3.18
C ALA A 68 3.64 -9.39 1.98
N LEU A 69 3.46 -10.41 1.13
CA LEU A 69 2.51 -10.37 0.02
C LEU A 69 1.08 -10.58 0.53
N ASP A 70 0.88 -11.51 1.45
CA ASP A 70 -0.43 -11.74 2.10
C ASP A 70 -0.87 -10.47 2.84
N ALA A 71 0.02 -9.82 3.59
CA ALA A 71 -0.27 -8.55 4.26
C ALA A 71 -0.61 -7.41 3.28
N LEU A 72 -0.02 -7.41 2.08
CA LEU A 72 -0.36 -6.45 1.03
C LEU A 72 -1.76 -6.70 0.47
N GLU A 73 -2.15 -7.97 0.29
CA GLU A 73 -3.49 -8.37 -0.13
C GLU A 73 -4.52 -7.92 0.90
N ASP A 74 -4.32 -8.26 2.17
CA ASP A 74 -5.20 -7.86 3.28
C ASP A 74 -5.33 -6.33 3.40
N GLY A 75 -4.22 -5.60 3.26
CA GLY A 75 -4.24 -4.14 3.23
C GLY A 75 -5.01 -3.56 2.05
N THR A 76 -5.00 -4.24 0.90
CA THR A 76 -5.77 -3.83 -0.29
C THR A 76 -7.26 -4.12 -0.11
N ASP A 77 -7.61 -5.29 0.42
CA ASP A 77 -8.99 -5.65 0.76
C ASP A 77 -9.61 -4.66 1.74
N ARG A 78 -8.83 -4.21 2.73
CA ARG A 78 -9.24 -3.16 3.66
C ARG A 78 -9.55 -1.82 2.96
N VAL A 79 -8.82 -1.47 1.90
CA VAL A 79 -9.12 -0.26 1.11
C VAL A 79 -10.46 -0.41 0.40
N ILE A 80 -10.72 -1.58 -0.19
CA ILE A 80 -11.98 -1.88 -0.88
C ILE A 80 -13.14 -1.83 0.11
N GLU A 81 -13.04 -2.50 1.25
CA GLU A 81 -14.08 -2.51 2.29
C GLU A 81 -14.40 -1.09 2.77
N LYS A 82 -13.38 -0.26 3.05
CA LYS A 82 -13.58 1.14 3.44
C LYS A 82 -14.34 1.95 2.38
N ALA A 83 -14.05 1.73 1.10
CA ALA A 83 -14.71 2.44 0.00
C ALA A 83 -16.17 2.00 -0.17
N ASP A 84 -16.42 0.70 -0.06
CA ASP A 84 -17.76 0.11 -0.15
C ASP A 84 -18.64 0.56 1.03
N ASP A 85 -18.12 0.48 2.25
CA ASP A 85 -18.81 0.93 3.46
C ASP A 85 -19.16 2.42 3.39
N PHE A 86 -18.22 3.24 2.93
CA PHE A 86 -18.46 4.67 2.74
C PHE A 86 -19.57 4.93 1.71
N THR A 87 -19.51 4.24 0.57
CA THR A 87 -20.50 4.38 -0.51
C THR A 87 -21.88 3.97 -0.02
N ALA A 88 -22.00 2.82 0.66
CA ALA A 88 -23.25 2.33 1.21
C ALA A 88 -23.85 3.30 2.25
N ALA A 89 -23.01 3.83 3.16
CA ALA A 89 -23.45 4.81 4.16
C ALA A 89 -23.91 6.12 3.52
N PHE A 90 -23.23 6.58 2.48
CA PHE A 90 -23.59 7.79 1.74
C PHE A 90 -24.92 7.62 0.99
N GLU A 91 -25.09 6.53 0.25
CA GLU A 91 -26.32 6.22 -0.48
C GLU A 91 -27.53 6.01 0.44
N SER A 92 -27.32 5.39 1.61
CA SER A 92 -28.37 5.22 2.62
C SER A 92 -28.84 6.54 3.24
N ALA A 93 -28.09 7.63 3.10
CA ALA A 93 -28.42 8.95 3.63
C ALA A 93 -29.08 9.89 2.60
N ALA A 94 -29.11 9.50 1.32
CA ALA A 94 -29.70 10.27 0.22
C ALA A 94 -31.23 10.06 0.11
#